data_AF-F0GTF8-F1
#
_entry.id   AF-F0GTF8-F1
#
_cell.length_a   1.000
_cell.length_b   1.000
_cell.length_c   1.000
_cell.angle_alpha   90.00
_cell.angle_beta   90.00
_cell.angle_gamma   90.00
#
_symmetry.space_group_name_H-M   'P 1'
#
loop_
_entity.id
_entity.type
_entity.pdbx_description
1 polymer ?
#
loop_
_entity_poly.entity_id
_entity_poly.type
_entity_poly.pdbx_seq_one_letter_code
_entity_poly.pdbx_strand_id
1 'polypeptide(L)'
;MYFKSTCKKFFVKDSSYDLYWFFIGLIFIFSFAFFTMPDWIWFTTLSLTILSSAIFRYITTDSIFRDELVKIRDKKDLIAYILSKNIFTILFLAFFVALLAGIFYIFDRVNIAMKANIDINMLAIQELYVLGTENIILIFSNKLVKGYKKGIRRNVDDDISVGLNNFKDIIPSLLSNLIFSIILFRFASNFNIYIAIIYYIACISAFIIYKQKSIDYKV
;
A
#
# COMPACT_ATOMS: atom_id res chain seq x y z
N MET A 1 -0.65 -19.92 -3.56
CA MET A 1 0.14 -20.10 -2.32
C MET A 1 0.53 -18.77 -1.68
N TYR A 2 1.14 -17.85 -2.44
CA TYR A 2 1.60 -16.55 -1.94
C TYR A 2 0.52 -15.69 -1.28
N PHE A 3 -0.73 -15.71 -1.78
CA PHE A 3 -1.82 -14.91 -1.20
C PHE A 3 -2.17 -15.36 0.22
N LYS A 4 -2.46 -16.66 0.38
CA LYS A 4 -2.72 -17.26 1.70
C LYS A 4 -1.54 -17.05 2.67
N SER A 5 -0.30 -17.17 2.19
CA SER A 5 0.90 -16.87 2.99
C SER A 5 0.90 -15.41 3.44
N THR A 6 0.59 -14.48 2.54
CA THR A 6 0.54 -13.04 2.82
C THR A 6 -0.51 -12.74 3.88
N CYS A 7 -1.75 -13.21 3.73
CA CYS A 7 -2.79 -13.03 4.74
C CYS A 7 -2.38 -13.60 6.10
N LYS A 8 -1.83 -14.83 6.13
CA LYS A 8 -1.39 -15.44 7.38
C LYS A 8 -0.27 -14.64 8.05
N LYS A 9 0.73 -14.22 7.30
CA LYS A 9 1.86 -13.45 7.83
C LYS A 9 1.43 -12.06 8.30
N PHE A 10 0.50 -11.43 7.59
CA PHE A 10 0.02 -10.09 7.89
C PHE A 10 -0.90 -10.06 9.12
N PHE A 11 -1.87 -10.98 9.21
CA PHE A 11 -2.87 -10.96 10.28
C PHE A 11 -2.57 -11.89 11.46
N VAL A 12 -1.77 -12.94 11.30
CA VAL A 12 -1.66 -14.01 12.32
C VAL A 12 -0.27 -14.11 12.94
N LYS A 13 0.79 -13.72 12.23
CA LYS A 13 2.16 -13.83 12.75
C LYS A 13 2.45 -12.70 13.75
N ASP A 14 3.33 -12.95 14.72
CA ASP A 14 3.71 -12.02 15.80
C ASP A 14 3.78 -10.56 15.30
N SER A 15 3.22 -9.60 16.09
CA SER A 15 2.87 -8.18 15.80
C SER A 15 1.58 -7.88 15.05
N SER A 16 0.68 -8.85 14.85
CA SER A 16 -0.68 -8.54 14.42
C SER A 16 -1.42 -7.63 15.41
N TYR A 17 -1.12 -7.71 16.70
CA TYR A 17 -1.75 -6.85 17.73
C TYR A 17 -1.47 -5.36 17.53
N ASP A 18 -0.20 -4.97 17.36
CA ASP A 18 0.18 -3.57 17.09
C ASP A 18 -0.43 -3.10 15.76
N LEU A 19 -0.49 -3.99 14.77
CA LEU A 19 -1.10 -3.75 13.48
C LEU A 19 -2.62 -3.49 13.60
N TYR A 20 -3.33 -4.24 14.44
CA TYR A 20 -4.75 -4.03 14.70
C TYR A 20 -5.03 -2.68 15.37
N TRP A 21 -4.22 -2.30 16.37
CA TRP A 21 -4.34 -0.98 17.00
C TRP A 21 -4.02 0.15 16.02
N PHE A 22 -3.00 -0.04 15.19
CA PHE A 22 -2.70 0.90 14.12
C PHE A 22 -3.88 1.05 13.15
N PHE A 23 -4.53 -0.06 12.75
CA PHE A 23 -5.72 0.01 11.91
C PHE A 23 -6.90 0.68 12.57
N ILE A 24 -7.16 0.41 13.85
CA ILE A 24 -8.21 1.10 14.60
C ILE A 24 -7.92 2.60 14.66
N GLY A 25 -6.67 2.99 14.94
CA GLY A 25 -6.24 4.38 14.92
C GLY A 25 -6.42 5.05 13.56
N LEU A 26 -6.07 4.36 12.47
CA LEU A 26 -6.32 4.85 11.11
C LEU A 26 -7.81 5.04 10.85
N ILE A 27 -8.65 4.05 11.16
CA ILE A 27 -10.11 4.17 10.99
C ILE A 27 -10.61 5.42 11.72
N PHE A 28 -10.20 5.63 12.98
CA PHE A 28 -10.58 6.79 13.76
C PHE A 28 -10.15 8.11 13.12
N ILE A 29 -8.88 8.22 12.69
CA ILE A 29 -8.33 9.43 12.06
C ILE A 29 -9.04 9.71 10.73
N PHE A 30 -9.23 8.70 9.89
CA PHE A 30 -9.92 8.87 8.62
C PHE A 30 -11.38 9.29 8.84
N SER A 31 -12.11 8.61 9.73
CA SER A 31 -13.48 9.00 10.07
C SER A 31 -13.55 10.45 10.56
N PHE A 32 -12.65 10.86 11.47
CA PHE A 32 -12.59 12.24 11.96
C PHE A 32 -12.28 13.26 10.86
N ALA A 33 -11.28 12.97 10.01
CA ALA A 33 -10.89 13.84 8.90
C ALA A 33 -12.03 14.03 7.91
N PHE A 34 -12.76 12.97 7.58
CA PHE A 34 -13.93 13.04 6.71
C PHE A 34 -15.08 13.86 7.32
N PHE A 35 -15.30 13.80 8.63
CA PHE A 35 -16.34 14.60 9.29
C PHE A 35 -15.99 16.08 9.39
N THR A 36 -14.73 16.38 9.70
CA THR A 36 -14.30 17.75 10.00
C THR A 36 -13.80 18.51 8.77
N MET A 37 -13.38 17.80 7.72
CA MET A 37 -12.82 18.38 6.50
C MET A 37 -13.47 17.79 5.23
N PRO A 38 -14.81 17.91 5.07
CA PRO A 38 -15.53 17.31 3.94
C PRO A 38 -15.09 17.85 2.58
N ASP A 39 -14.58 19.09 2.51
CA ASP A 39 -14.10 19.70 1.26
C ASP A 39 -12.67 19.24 0.88
N TRP A 40 -11.98 18.52 1.77
CA TRP A 40 -10.59 18.08 1.59
C TRP A 40 -10.51 16.63 1.08
N ILE A 41 -11.42 16.23 0.20
CA ILE A 41 -11.49 14.88 -0.40
C ILE A 41 -10.14 14.47 -1.03
N TRP A 42 -9.39 15.42 -1.57
CA TRP A 42 -8.05 15.20 -2.12
C TRP A 42 -7.07 14.69 -1.07
N PHE A 43 -7.12 15.23 0.14
CA PHE A 43 -6.23 14.87 1.23
C PHE A 43 -6.53 13.46 1.72
N THR A 44 -7.82 13.11 1.78
CA THR A 44 -8.23 11.77 2.14
C THR A 44 -7.83 10.75 1.09
N THR A 45 -7.99 11.09 -0.19
CA THR A 45 -7.53 10.27 -1.31
C THR A 45 -6.00 10.08 -1.29
N LEU A 46 -5.23 11.13 -1.05
CA LEU A 46 -3.78 11.05 -0.84
C LEU A 46 -3.42 10.14 0.34
N SER A 47 -4.14 10.26 1.45
CA SER A 47 -3.88 9.45 2.65
C SER A 47 -4.15 7.97 2.41
N LEU A 48 -5.25 7.63 1.71
CA LEU A 48 -5.56 6.24 1.32
C LEU A 48 -4.51 5.64 0.39
N THR A 49 -3.90 6.46 -0.46
CA THR A 49 -2.91 6.00 -1.45
C THR A 49 -1.53 5.86 -0.85
N ILE A 50 -1.16 6.73 0.10
CA ILE A 50 -0.03 6.50 1.00
C ILE A 50 -0.22 5.21 1.79
N LEU A 51 -1.43 4.94 2.29
CA LEU A 51 -1.72 3.69 3.01
C LEU A 51 -1.54 2.46 2.11
N SER A 52 -2.10 2.46 0.89
CA SER A 52 -1.94 1.37 -0.07
C SER A 52 -0.45 1.08 -0.36
N SER A 53 0.29 2.14 -0.70
CA SER A 53 1.73 2.07 -0.92
C SER A 53 2.49 1.51 0.28
N ALA A 54 2.22 2.00 1.50
CA ALA A 54 2.87 1.52 2.70
C ALA A 54 2.61 0.02 2.94
N ILE A 55 1.38 -0.43 2.69
CA ILE A 55 1.01 -1.85 2.80
C ILE A 55 1.72 -2.68 1.76
N PHE A 56 1.71 -2.26 0.50
CA PHE A 56 2.41 -2.97 -0.57
C PHE A 56 3.90 -3.12 -0.28
N ARG A 57 4.55 -2.05 0.18
CA ARG A 57 5.97 -2.09 0.56
C ARG A 57 6.19 -3.02 1.75
N TYR A 58 5.37 -2.92 2.80
CA TYR A 58 5.48 -3.81 3.94
C TYR A 58 5.42 -5.29 3.55
N ILE A 59 4.46 -5.69 2.71
CA ILE A 59 4.31 -7.10 2.29
C ILE A 59 5.33 -7.57 1.23
N THR A 60 6.22 -6.70 0.76
CA THR A 60 7.22 -7.00 -0.27
C THR A 60 8.67 -6.84 0.20
N THR A 61 8.98 -5.89 1.08
CA THR A 61 10.35 -5.55 1.51
C THR A 61 10.66 -5.91 2.96
N ASP A 62 9.63 -6.05 3.82
CA ASP A 62 9.85 -6.47 5.21
C ASP A 62 10.43 -7.89 5.26
N SER A 63 11.34 -8.08 6.22
CA SER A 63 12.05 -9.35 6.44
C SER A 63 11.14 -10.59 6.49
N ILE A 64 9.92 -10.48 7.02
CA ILE A 64 8.98 -11.61 7.14
C ILE A 64 8.46 -12.07 5.77
N PHE A 65 8.41 -11.18 4.79
CA PHE A 65 7.86 -11.44 3.45
C PHE A 65 8.94 -11.56 2.37
N ARG A 66 10.03 -10.79 2.48
CA ARG A 66 11.07 -10.67 1.44
C ARG A 66 11.76 -12.00 1.11
N ASP A 67 11.88 -12.91 2.07
CA ASP A 67 12.47 -14.23 1.86
C ASP A 67 11.77 -15.02 0.75
N GLU A 68 10.47 -14.80 0.53
CA GLU A 68 9.73 -15.41 -0.58
C GLU A 68 10.30 -14.93 -1.92
N LEU A 69 10.46 -13.62 -2.10
CA LEU A 69 10.96 -13.02 -3.35
C LEU A 69 12.40 -13.42 -3.68
N VAL A 70 13.24 -13.63 -2.66
CA VAL A 70 14.65 -14.02 -2.86
C VAL A 70 14.79 -15.48 -3.30
N LYS A 71 13.84 -16.34 -2.89
CA LYS A 71 13.86 -17.79 -3.18
C LYS A 71 13.26 -18.16 -4.53
N ILE A 72 12.50 -17.25 -5.17
CA ILE A 72 11.92 -17.50 -6.49
C ILE A 72 13.03 -17.71 -7.53
N ARG A 73 12.81 -18.71 -8.40
CA ARG A 73 13.74 -19.11 -9.47
C ARG A 73 13.07 -19.17 -10.85
N ASP A 74 11.77 -19.35 -10.91
CA ASP A 74 11.03 -19.44 -12.16
C ASP A 74 10.06 -18.26 -12.37
N LYS A 75 9.78 -17.99 -13.64
CA LYS A 75 8.90 -16.90 -14.08
C LYS A 75 7.46 -17.06 -13.57
N LYS A 76 6.96 -18.28 -13.47
CA LYS A 76 5.56 -18.56 -13.08
C LYS A 76 5.34 -18.18 -11.62
N ASP A 77 6.26 -18.55 -10.75
CA ASP A 77 6.24 -18.18 -9.34
C ASP A 77 6.47 -16.69 -9.14
N LEU A 78 7.31 -16.05 -9.95
CA LEU A 78 7.48 -14.60 -9.93
C LEU A 78 6.18 -13.85 -10.27
N ILE A 79 5.48 -14.29 -11.32
CA ILE A 79 4.17 -13.76 -11.71
C ILE A 79 3.15 -13.97 -10.58
N ALA A 80 3.06 -15.20 -10.05
CA ALA A 80 2.13 -15.53 -8.98
C ALA A 80 2.41 -14.74 -7.70
N TYR A 81 3.69 -14.51 -7.38
CA TYR A 81 4.11 -13.67 -6.26
C TYR A 81 3.63 -12.23 -6.44
N ILE A 82 4.00 -11.57 -7.55
CA ILE A 82 3.73 -10.15 -7.70
C ILE A 82 2.23 -9.85 -7.82
N LEU A 83 1.49 -10.66 -8.58
CA LEU A 83 0.04 -10.55 -8.67
C LEU A 83 -0.62 -10.74 -7.30
N SER A 84 -0.13 -11.70 -6.51
CA SER A 84 -0.64 -11.92 -5.16
C SER A 84 -0.46 -10.72 -4.24
N LYS A 85 0.66 -9.99 -4.32
CA LYS A 85 0.92 -8.81 -3.46
C LYS A 85 0.05 -7.63 -3.87
N ASN A 86 -0.10 -7.41 -5.18
CA ASN A 86 -0.98 -6.38 -5.70
C ASN A 86 -2.46 -6.67 -5.33
N ILE A 87 -2.95 -7.89 -5.60
CA ILE A 87 -4.33 -8.29 -5.26
C ILE A 87 -4.59 -8.16 -3.77
N PHE A 88 -3.64 -8.56 -2.92
CA PHE A 88 -3.78 -8.39 -1.47
C PHE A 88 -3.96 -6.92 -1.09
N THR A 89 -3.16 -6.02 -1.67
CA THR A 89 -3.21 -4.59 -1.35
C THR A 89 -4.53 -3.97 -1.81
N ILE A 90 -4.99 -4.29 -3.03
CA ILE A 90 -6.29 -3.84 -3.55
C ILE A 90 -7.44 -4.31 -2.65
N LEU A 91 -7.46 -5.59 -2.30
CA LEU A 91 -8.51 -6.15 -1.44
C LEU A 91 -8.48 -5.56 -0.03
N PHE A 92 -7.27 -5.33 0.49
CA PHE A 92 -7.09 -4.68 1.78
C PHE A 92 -7.68 -3.25 1.75
N LEU A 93 -7.32 -2.45 0.75
CA LEU A 93 -7.81 -1.08 0.64
C LEU A 93 -9.32 -1.04 0.41
N ALA A 94 -9.85 -1.92 -0.45
CA ALA A 94 -11.30 -2.04 -0.67
C ALA A 94 -12.05 -2.37 0.62
N PHE A 95 -11.53 -3.31 1.42
CA PHE A 95 -12.09 -3.63 2.74
C PHE A 95 -12.03 -2.42 3.69
N PHE A 96 -10.91 -1.70 3.72
CA PHE A 96 -10.75 -0.51 4.55
C PHE A 96 -11.72 0.61 4.17
N VAL A 97 -11.87 0.90 2.88
CA VAL A 97 -12.82 1.90 2.36
C VAL A 97 -14.26 1.47 2.64
N ALA A 98 -14.60 0.18 2.48
CA ALA A 98 -15.91 -0.34 2.82
C ALA A 98 -16.24 -0.18 4.32
N LEU A 99 -15.25 -0.39 5.20
CA LEU A 99 -15.38 -0.14 6.63
C LEU A 99 -15.67 1.33 6.92
N LEU A 100 -14.92 2.25 6.33
CA LEU A 100 -15.16 3.68 6.46
C LEU A 100 -16.55 4.07 5.95
N ALA A 101 -16.96 3.56 4.78
CA ALA A 101 -18.29 3.79 4.23
C ALA A 101 -19.40 3.27 5.16
N GLY A 102 -19.22 2.09 5.77
CA GLY A 102 -20.15 1.54 6.75
C GLY A 102 -20.27 2.40 8.01
N ILE A 103 -19.15 2.93 8.51
CA ILE A 103 -19.14 3.90 9.61
C ILE A 103 -19.93 5.14 9.20
N PHE A 104 -19.63 5.74 8.04
CA PHE A 104 -20.34 6.93 7.58
C PHE A 104 -21.84 6.70 7.42
N TYR A 105 -22.24 5.54 6.91
CA TYR A 105 -23.65 5.19 6.82
C TYR A 105 -24.34 5.21 8.19
N ILE A 106 -23.70 4.68 9.24
CA ILE A 106 -24.25 4.71 10.60
C ILE A 106 -24.33 6.15 11.11
N PHE A 107 -23.28 6.96 10.92
CA PHE A 107 -23.22 8.34 11.39
C PHE A 107 -24.21 9.29 10.69
N ASP A 108 -24.46 9.09 9.39
CA ASP A 108 -25.50 9.78 8.62
C ASP A 108 -26.90 9.48 9.20
N ARG A 109 -27.16 8.21 9.55
CA ARG A 109 -28.45 7.80 10.16
C ARG A 109 -28.72 8.42 11.53
N VAL A 110 -27.68 8.81 12.26
CA VAL A 110 -27.81 9.47 13.56
C VAL A 110 -27.64 11.00 13.47
N ASN A 111 -27.64 11.58 12.26
CA ASN A 111 -27.49 13.02 12.00
C ASN A 111 -26.22 13.66 12.60
N ILE A 112 -25.15 12.87 12.75
CA ILE A 112 -23.87 13.38 13.28
C ILE A 112 -22.96 13.89 12.15
N ALA A 113 -23.20 13.47 10.91
CA ALA A 113 -22.26 13.67 9.81
C ALA A 113 -22.88 14.22 8.52
N MET A 114 -22.11 15.03 7.80
CA MET A 114 -22.39 15.38 6.41
C MET A 114 -22.09 14.19 5.48
N LYS A 115 -22.86 14.10 4.40
CA LYS A 115 -22.75 13.06 3.36
C LYS A 115 -21.40 13.17 2.65
N ALA A 116 -20.44 12.34 3.03
CA ALA A 116 -19.16 12.24 2.34
C ALA A 116 -19.36 11.59 0.95
N ASN A 117 -18.86 12.24 -0.11
CA ASN A 117 -18.94 11.72 -1.47
C ASN A 117 -17.57 11.16 -1.87
N ILE A 118 -17.33 9.88 -1.55
CA ILE A 118 -16.11 9.19 -1.96
C ILE A 118 -16.25 8.82 -3.44
N ASP A 119 -15.41 9.40 -4.29
CA ASP A 119 -15.34 9.02 -5.71
C ASP A 119 -14.55 7.71 -5.88
N ILE A 120 -15.29 6.60 -5.98
CA ILE A 120 -14.72 5.26 -6.15
C ILE A 120 -13.93 5.14 -7.45
N ASN A 121 -14.33 5.83 -8.52
CA ASN A 121 -13.63 5.77 -9.80
C ASN A 121 -12.26 6.45 -9.69
N MET A 122 -12.21 7.63 -9.06
CA MET A 122 -10.95 8.33 -8.80
C MET A 122 -10.01 7.49 -7.94
N LEU A 123 -10.53 6.87 -6.86
CA LEU A 123 -9.75 5.97 -6.01
C LEU A 123 -9.20 4.77 -6.78
N ALA A 124 -10.01 4.13 -7.63
CA ALA A 124 -9.58 2.98 -8.42
C ALA A 124 -8.48 3.35 -9.43
N ILE A 125 -8.62 4.49 -10.11
CA ILE A 125 -7.60 5.01 -11.04
C ILE A 125 -6.29 5.27 -10.28
N GLN A 126 -6.38 5.94 -9.14
CA GLN A 126 -5.20 6.28 -8.36
C GLN A 126 -4.49 5.04 -7.80
N GLU A 127 -5.25 4.06 -7.34
CA GLU A 127 -4.71 2.79 -6.85
C GLU A 127 -3.89 2.06 -7.92
N LEU A 128 -4.38 2.04 -9.17
CA LEU A 128 -3.65 1.44 -10.29
C LEU A 128 -2.31 2.16 -10.58
N TYR A 129 -2.28 3.49 -10.51
CA TYR A 129 -1.04 4.26 -10.65
C TYR A 129 -0.07 4.04 -9.50
N VAL A 130 -0.56 4.04 -8.27
CA VAL A 130 0.23 3.82 -7.05
C VAL A 130 0.87 2.43 -7.10
N LEU A 131 0.07 1.39 -7.29
CA LEU A 131 0.58 0.03 -7.34
C LEU A 131 1.50 -0.19 -8.54
N GLY A 132 1.18 0.36 -9.72
CA GLY A 132 2.07 0.32 -10.87
C GLY A 132 3.45 0.91 -10.52
N THR A 133 3.47 2.08 -9.91
CA THR A 133 4.71 2.73 -9.48
C THR A 133 5.44 1.93 -8.42
N GLU A 134 4.75 1.40 -7.43
CA GLU A 134 5.38 0.58 -6.39
C GLU A 134 6.06 -0.67 -6.97
N ASN A 135 5.49 -1.29 -8.01
CA ASN A 135 6.15 -2.38 -8.72
C ASN A 135 7.46 -1.93 -9.38
N ILE A 136 7.52 -0.71 -9.94
CA ILE A 136 8.75 -0.12 -10.47
C ILE A 136 9.74 0.20 -9.35
N ILE A 137 9.28 0.81 -8.25
CA ILE A 137 10.12 1.15 -7.10
C ILE A 137 10.73 -0.12 -6.50
N LEU A 138 9.98 -1.23 -6.46
CA LEU A 138 10.44 -2.52 -5.98
C LEU A 138 11.62 -3.08 -6.79
N ILE A 139 11.81 -2.66 -8.04
CA ILE A 139 13.00 -2.99 -8.85
C ILE A 139 14.26 -2.41 -8.20
N PHE A 140 14.20 -1.14 -7.79
CA PHE A 140 15.36 -0.39 -7.29
C PHE A 140 15.53 -0.48 -5.76
N SER A 141 14.43 -0.62 -5.04
CA SER A 141 14.37 -0.51 -3.57
C SER A 141 14.12 -1.84 -2.88
N ASN A 142 14.64 -2.94 -3.43
CA ASN A 142 14.51 -4.29 -2.86
C ASN A 142 15.51 -4.57 -1.72
N LYS A 143 15.93 -3.54 -0.97
CA LYS A 143 16.78 -3.74 0.21
C LYS A 143 15.93 -4.33 1.33
N LEU A 144 16.52 -5.26 2.08
CA LEU A 144 15.85 -5.83 3.24
C LEU A 144 15.70 -4.73 4.28
N VAL A 145 14.46 -4.40 4.61
CA VAL A 145 14.15 -3.53 5.74
C VAL A 145 14.13 -4.40 6.99
N LYS A 146 15.00 -4.08 7.96
CA LYS A 146 14.99 -4.75 9.27
C LYS A 146 13.69 -4.38 9.98
N GLY A 147 12.93 -5.38 10.41
CA GLY A 147 11.75 -5.17 11.25
C GLY A 147 12.12 -4.57 12.60
N TYR A 148 11.21 -3.80 13.19
CA TYR A 148 11.36 -3.23 14.54
C TYR A 148 11.52 -4.35 15.59
N LYS A 149 12.46 -4.18 16.54
CA LYS A 149 12.64 -5.12 17.65
C LYS A 149 11.49 -4.96 18.66
N LYS A 150 10.98 -6.08 19.19
CA LYS A 150 9.83 -6.12 20.12
C LYS A 150 10.27 -6.38 21.57
N GLY A 151 9.46 -5.94 22.54
CA GLY A 151 9.56 -6.33 23.97
C GLY A 151 10.03 -5.22 24.92
N ILE A 152 10.21 -5.55 26.19
CA ILE A 152 10.55 -4.61 27.29
C ILE A 152 11.99 -4.06 27.17
N ARG A 153 12.86 -4.71 26.37
CA ARG A 153 14.22 -4.25 26.07
C ARG A 153 14.28 -3.55 24.70
N ARG A 154 13.45 -2.51 24.51
CA ARG A 154 13.60 -1.59 23.36
C ARG A 154 14.77 -0.68 23.61
N ASN A 155 15.68 -0.60 22.63
CA ASN A 155 16.65 0.48 22.56
C ASN A 155 16.04 1.55 21.66
N VAL A 156 15.63 2.67 22.26
CA VAL A 156 14.94 3.76 21.57
C VAL A 156 15.82 4.33 20.46
N ASP A 157 17.13 4.45 20.69
CA ASP A 157 18.07 5.00 19.71
C ASP A 157 18.23 4.08 18.49
N ASP A 158 18.29 2.77 18.72
CA ASP A 158 18.31 1.79 17.63
C ASP A 158 16.99 1.83 16.83
N ASP A 159 15.84 1.91 17.49
CA ASP A 159 14.53 1.97 16.84
C ASP A 159 14.37 3.26 16.00
N ILE A 160 14.84 4.42 16.50
CA ILE A 160 14.84 5.68 15.75
C ILE A 160 15.76 5.57 14.54
N SER A 161 16.95 5.00 14.69
CA SER A 161 17.91 4.84 13.59
C SER A 161 17.36 3.93 12.48
N VAL A 162 16.69 2.83 12.85
CA VAL A 162 16.00 1.92 11.93
C VAL A 162 14.84 2.65 11.26
N GLY A 163 14.03 3.40 12.02
CA GLY A 163 12.93 4.20 11.49
C GLY A 163 13.37 5.24 10.46
N LEU A 164 14.44 5.99 10.74
CA LEU A 164 14.97 7.00 9.82
C LEU A 164 15.55 6.38 8.54
N ASN A 165 16.25 5.25 8.65
CA ASN A 165 16.75 4.53 7.48
C ASN A 165 15.60 4.00 6.61
N ASN A 166 14.56 3.44 7.25
CA ASN A 166 13.37 2.98 6.54
C ASN A 166 12.61 4.15 5.89
N PHE A 167 12.56 5.31 6.55
CA PHE A 167 11.93 6.51 6.00
C PHE A 167 12.63 6.97 4.71
N LYS A 168 13.97 6.98 4.68
CA LYS A 168 14.73 7.31 3.45
C LYS A 168 14.35 6.40 2.30
N ASP A 169 14.18 5.11 2.56
CA ASP A 169 13.77 4.15 1.55
C ASP A 169 12.34 4.38 1.07
N ILE A 170 11.46 5.02 1.87
CA ILE A 170 10.07 5.35 1.51
C ILE A 170 9.95 6.65 0.67
N ILE A 171 10.97 7.52 0.67
CA ILE A 171 10.93 8.82 -0.04
C ILE A 171 10.51 8.71 -1.53
N PRO A 172 11.07 7.80 -2.36
CA PRO A 172 10.69 7.73 -3.78
C PRO A 172 9.21 7.45 -3.97
N SER A 173 8.66 6.60 -3.10
CA SER A 173 7.25 6.23 -3.08
C SER A 173 6.36 7.40 -2.65
N LEU A 174 6.73 8.10 -1.56
CA LEU A 174 6.00 9.29 -1.11
C LEU A 174 5.97 10.39 -2.17
N LEU A 175 7.11 10.68 -2.81
CA LEU A 175 7.18 11.67 -3.88
C LEU A 175 6.29 11.28 -5.07
N SER A 176 6.33 10.01 -5.47
CA SER A 176 5.49 9.54 -6.56
C SER A 176 4.00 9.63 -6.23
N ASN A 177 3.59 9.17 -5.04
CA ASN A 177 2.19 9.24 -4.60
C ASN A 177 1.69 10.68 -4.48
N LEU A 178 2.55 11.60 -4.01
CA LEU A 178 2.25 13.02 -3.96
C LEU A 178 2.03 13.60 -5.37
N ILE A 179 2.92 13.28 -6.32
CA ILE A 179 2.79 13.72 -7.72
C ILE A 179 1.49 13.21 -8.33
N PHE A 180 1.19 11.91 -8.20
CA PHE A 180 -0.05 11.36 -8.74
C PHE A 180 -1.29 11.97 -8.08
N SER A 181 -1.26 12.18 -6.77
CA SER A 181 -2.38 12.82 -6.06
C SER A 181 -2.63 14.25 -6.55
N ILE A 182 -1.58 15.04 -6.77
CA ILE A 182 -1.69 16.42 -7.28
C ILE A 182 -2.22 16.41 -8.72
N ILE A 183 -1.65 15.57 -9.59
CA ILE A 183 -2.05 15.46 -10.99
C ILE A 183 -3.50 14.98 -11.09
N LEU A 184 -3.86 13.91 -10.39
CA LEU A 184 -5.22 13.36 -10.43
C LEU A 184 -6.22 14.33 -9.82
N PHE A 185 -5.89 15.06 -8.75
CA PHE A 185 -6.83 16.04 -8.20
C PHE A 185 -7.06 17.21 -9.16
N ARG A 186 -6.00 17.74 -9.79
CA ARG A 186 -6.10 18.91 -10.68
C ARG A 186 -6.69 18.59 -12.05
N PHE A 187 -6.57 17.34 -12.49
CA PHE A 187 -6.98 16.90 -13.83
C PHE A 187 -7.90 15.66 -13.78
N ALA A 188 -8.61 15.45 -12.67
CA ALA A 188 -9.41 14.25 -12.37
C ALA A 188 -10.33 13.83 -13.51
N SER A 189 -10.96 14.81 -14.17
CA SER A 189 -11.90 14.61 -15.28
C SER A 189 -11.28 14.00 -16.54
N ASN A 190 -9.95 14.01 -16.66
CA ASN A 190 -9.24 13.61 -17.88
C ASN A 190 -8.55 12.24 -17.77
N PHE A 191 -8.54 11.62 -16.59
CA PHE A 191 -7.88 10.33 -16.41
C PHE A 191 -8.84 9.18 -16.66
N ASN A 192 -8.56 8.43 -17.73
CA ASN A 192 -9.34 7.27 -18.11
C ASN A 192 -8.80 6.02 -17.40
N ILE A 193 -9.70 5.24 -16.78
CA ILE A 193 -9.36 3.97 -16.14
C ILE A 193 -8.61 2.99 -17.06
N TYR A 194 -8.89 3.01 -18.37
CA TYR A 194 -8.16 2.17 -19.33
C TYR A 194 -6.67 2.53 -19.41
N ILE A 195 -6.32 3.82 -19.34
CA ILE A 195 -4.92 4.28 -19.33
C ILE A 195 -4.23 3.82 -18.05
N ALA A 196 -4.92 3.92 -16.91
CA ALA A 196 -4.40 3.46 -15.63
C ALA A 196 -4.15 1.94 -15.62
N ILE A 197 -5.04 1.15 -16.22
CA ILE A 197 -4.87 -0.30 -16.40
C ILE A 197 -3.66 -0.60 -17.28
N ILE A 198 -3.51 0.08 -18.41
CA ILE A 198 -2.35 -0.10 -19.31
C ILE A 198 -1.05 0.22 -18.57
N TYR A 199 -1.01 1.35 -17.86
CA TYR A 199 0.14 1.76 -17.05
C TYR A 199 0.50 0.70 -16.00
N TYR A 200 -0.49 0.21 -15.25
CA TYR A 200 -0.32 -0.81 -14.23
C TYR A 200 0.24 -2.12 -14.82
N ILE A 201 -0.33 -2.61 -15.93
CA ILE A 201 0.14 -3.82 -16.61
C ILE A 201 1.58 -3.65 -17.12
N ALA A 202 1.90 -2.49 -17.69
CA ALA A 202 3.25 -2.18 -18.18
C ALA A 202 4.27 -2.22 -17.04
N CYS A 203 3.93 -1.66 -15.87
CA CYS A 203 4.80 -1.64 -14.71
C CYS A 203 5.04 -3.04 -14.12
N ILE A 204 3.99 -3.86 -14.00
CA ILE A 204 4.13 -5.25 -13.58
C ILE A 204 5.00 -6.04 -14.56
N SER A 205 4.79 -5.84 -15.86
CA SER A 205 5.57 -6.50 -16.91
C SER A 205 7.05 -6.11 -16.82
N ALA A 206 7.35 -4.83 -16.63
CA ALA A 206 8.70 -4.33 -16.43
C ALA A 206 9.37 -4.96 -15.20
N PHE A 207 8.65 -5.04 -14.07
CA PHE A 207 9.14 -5.73 -12.86
C PHE A 207 9.49 -7.20 -13.14
N ILE A 208 8.59 -7.94 -13.81
CA ILE A 208 8.79 -9.36 -14.11
C ILE A 208 10.02 -9.54 -15.02
N ILE A 209 10.12 -8.76 -16.10
CA ILE A 209 11.23 -8.84 -17.07
C ILE A 209 12.56 -8.57 -16.38
N TYR A 210 12.64 -7.48 -15.60
CA TYR A 210 13.87 -7.12 -14.89
C TYR A 210 14.29 -8.22 -13.91
N LYS A 211 13.32 -8.71 -13.12
CA LYS A 211 13.62 -9.69 -12.07
C LYS A 211 13.99 -11.06 -12.64
N GLN A 212 13.35 -11.48 -13.73
CA GLN A 212 13.74 -12.71 -14.45
C GLN A 212 15.17 -12.60 -14.96
N LYS A 213 15.52 -11.49 -15.63
CA LYS A 213 16.88 -11.25 -16.11
C LYS A 213 17.91 -11.30 -14.96
N SER A 214 17.56 -10.75 -13.80
CA SER A 214 18.40 -10.83 -12.59
C SER A 214 18.54 -12.25 -12.01
N ILE A 215 17.58 -13.14 -12.24
CA ILE A 215 17.67 -14.55 -11.83
C ILE A 215 18.59 -15.29 -12.81
N ASP A 216 18.40 -15.10 -14.11
CA ASP A 216 19.18 -15.77 -15.16
C ASP A 216 20.67 -15.45 -15.06
N TYR A 217 21.06 -14.24 -14.65
CA TYR A 217 22.47 -13.87 -14.42
C TYR A 217 23.10 -14.45 -13.14
N LYS A 218 22.31 -15.02 -12.23
CA LYS A 218 22.79 -15.57 -10.95
C LYS A 218 22.93 -17.08 -10.94
N VAL A 219 22.44 -17.74 -11.99
CA VAL A 219 22.60 -19.18 -12.24
C VAL A 219 23.82 -19.36 -13.13
#